data_AF-A0A842V0S3-F1
#
_entry.id   AF-A0A842V0S3-F1
#
_cell.length_a   1.000
_cell.length_b   1.000
_cell.length_c   1.000
_cell.angle_alpha   90.00
_cell.angle_beta   90.00
_cell.angle_gamma   90.00
#
_symmetry.space_group_name_H-M   'P 1'
#
loop_
_entity.id
_entity.type
_entity.pdbx_description
1 polymer ?
#
loop_
_entity_poly.entity_id
_entity_poly.type
_entity_poly.pdbx_seq_one_letter_code
_entity_poly.pdbx_strand_id
1 'polypeptide(L)'
;MLKLFEYFKLDDRVKELFDRVRAELISRDKDQVWEHTLRVIKNLYKLREEVEFNFKVALIAAICHDIGYNEVIDGHEQASALLMKKLLNQSYDNKMVGEIIHCIESHEADGPIKPQTTEAIALHDADMMDYLSERGVINAFLVGRNVGLNDSATSKRIVKVIEEGFMIKELKNKYEKELRKTEKFFIELTKDLITERKDFLKYGMHNI
;
A
#
# COMPACT_ATOMS: atom_id res chain seq x y z
N MET A 1 -12.72 14.64 -5.43
CA MET A 1 -11.97 15.86 -5.74
C MET A 1 -11.88 16.85 -4.56
N LEU A 2 -12.86 16.88 -3.64
CA LEU A 2 -12.95 17.89 -2.55
C LEU A 2 -12.03 17.73 -1.31
N LYS A 3 -11.19 16.70 -1.18
CA LYS A 3 -10.31 16.50 0.00
C LYS A 3 -8.81 16.69 -0.26
N LEU A 4 -8.39 16.82 -1.52
CA LEU A 4 -6.96 16.90 -1.85
C LEU A 4 -6.31 18.18 -1.32
N PHE A 5 -7.05 19.28 -1.36
CA PHE A 5 -6.61 20.58 -0.84
C PHE A 5 -6.39 20.61 0.67
N GLU A 6 -7.06 19.73 1.43
CA GLU A 6 -6.81 19.63 2.87
C GLU A 6 -5.45 19.00 3.18
N TYR A 7 -4.97 18.10 2.31
CA TYR A 7 -3.63 17.51 2.45
C TYR A 7 -2.53 18.57 2.31
N PHE A 8 -2.72 19.53 1.40
CA PHE A 8 -1.70 20.55 1.09
C PHE A 8 -1.70 21.73 2.06
N LYS A 9 -2.76 21.92 2.85
CA LYS A 9 -2.79 22.95 3.91
C LYS A 9 -1.84 22.66 5.08
N LEU A 10 -1.30 21.44 5.17
CA LEU A 10 -0.39 21.06 6.24
C LEU A 10 1.00 21.67 6.07
N ASP A 11 1.48 21.75 4.81
CA ASP A 11 2.85 22.12 4.45
C ASP A 11 2.98 22.21 2.93
N ASP A 12 3.42 23.36 2.40
CA ASP A 12 3.59 23.56 0.96
C ASP A 12 4.57 22.54 0.33
N ARG A 13 5.57 22.10 1.09
CA ARG A 13 6.54 21.06 0.67
C ARG A 13 5.87 19.72 0.37
N VAL A 14 4.74 19.41 1.02
CA VAL A 14 3.98 18.17 0.76
C VAL A 14 3.34 18.22 -0.62
N LYS A 15 2.86 19.39 -1.06
CA LYS A 15 2.32 19.56 -2.40
C LYS A 15 3.41 19.40 -3.46
N GLU A 16 4.58 20.02 -3.25
CA GLU A 16 5.71 19.87 -4.17
C GLU A 16 6.16 18.42 -4.28
N LEU A 17 6.24 17.71 -3.14
CA LEU A 17 6.56 16.29 -3.13
C LEU A 17 5.51 15.44 -3.85
N PHE A 18 4.22 15.70 -3.60
CA PHE A 18 3.10 15.04 -4.27
C PHE A 18 3.18 15.19 -5.79
N ASP A 19 3.37 16.42 -6.28
CA ASP A 19 3.46 16.70 -7.71
C ASP A 19 4.71 16.05 -8.33
N ARG A 20 5.83 16.03 -7.59
CA ARG A 20 7.06 15.35 -8.02
C ARG A 20 6.89 13.85 -8.11
N VAL A 21 6.40 13.17 -7.07
CA VAL A 21 6.21 11.72 -7.09
C VAL A 21 5.23 11.30 -8.18
N ARG A 22 4.14 12.07 -8.34
CA ARG A 22 3.21 11.87 -9.46
C ARG A 22 3.92 11.95 -10.81
N ALA A 23 4.72 12.99 -11.03
CA ALA A 23 5.43 13.18 -12.29
C ALA A 23 6.42 12.04 -12.55
N GLU A 24 7.17 11.61 -11.54
CA GLU A 24 8.12 10.49 -11.64
C GLU A 24 7.42 9.19 -12.03
N LEU A 25 6.32 8.82 -11.37
CA LEU A 25 5.55 7.61 -11.70
C LEU A 25 4.95 7.68 -13.11
N ILE A 26 4.28 8.79 -13.46
CA ILE A 26 3.65 8.96 -14.78
C ILE A 26 4.69 8.94 -15.89
N SER A 27 5.88 9.55 -15.68
CA SER A 27 6.95 9.57 -16.68
C SER A 27 7.53 8.18 -17.03
N ARG A 28 7.21 7.16 -16.22
CA ARG A 28 7.60 5.76 -16.38
C ARG A 28 6.41 4.85 -16.65
N ASP A 29 5.32 5.42 -17.15
CA ASP A 29 4.06 4.75 -17.44
C ASP A 29 3.46 4.01 -16.23
N LYS A 30 3.65 4.53 -14.99
CA LYS A 30 3.14 3.92 -13.74
C LYS A 30 1.84 4.56 -13.23
N ASP A 31 0.89 4.84 -14.11
CA ASP A 31 -0.38 5.48 -13.73
C ASP A 31 -1.21 4.65 -12.74
N GLN A 32 -1.19 3.31 -12.82
CA GLN A 32 -1.97 2.46 -11.90
C GLN A 32 -1.41 2.49 -10.49
N VAL A 33 -0.07 2.59 -10.36
CA VAL A 33 0.62 2.78 -9.08
C VAL A 33 0.20 4.11 -8.46
N TRP A 34 0.18 5.19 -9.25
CA TRP A 34 -0.25 6.49 -8.76
C TRP A 34 -1.73 6.50 -8.33
N GLU A 35 -2.62 5.91 -9.12
CA GLU A 35 -4.03 5.77 -8.75
C GLU A 35 -4.21 4.94 -7.47
N HIS A 36 -3.34 3.95 -7.21
CA HIS A 36 -3.29 3.23 -5.95
C HIS A 36 -2.84 4.13 -4.79
N THR A 37 -1.75 4.88 -4.95
CA THR A 37 -1.29 5.87 -3.96
C THR A 37 -2.41 6.84 -3.55
N LEU A 38 -3.22 7.33 -4.50
CA LEU A 38 -4.36 8.22 -4.19
C LEU A 38 -5.44 7.54 -3.34
N ARG A 39 -5.68 6.24 -3.52
CA ARG A 39 -6.63 5.47 -2.71
C ARG A 39 -6.11 5.24 -1.30
N VAL A 40 -4.82 4.92 -1.15
CA VAL A 40 -4.15 4.79 0.17
C VAL A 40 -4.22 6.11 0.94
N ILE A 41 -3.90 7.25 0.32
CA ILE A 41 -4.02 8.58 0.95
C ILE A 41 -5.46 8.87 1.40
N LYS A 42 -6.46 8.48 0.59
CA LYS A 42 -7.88 8.61 0.95
C LYS A 42 -8.24 7.72 2.14
N ASN A 43 -7.67 6.52 2.22
CA ASN A 43 -7.89 5.60 3.34
C ASN A 43 -7.26 6.13 4.63
N LEU A 44 -6.00 6.60 4.59
CA LEU A 44 -5.36 7.29 5.72
C LEU A 44 -6.19 8.47 6.23
N TYR A 45 -6.78 9.26 5.34
CA TYR A 45 -7.65 10.36 5.76
C TYR A 45 -8.84 9.87 6.58
N LYS A 46 -9.44 8.72 6.22
CA LYS A 46 -10.56 8.15 6.99
C LYS A 46 -10.08 7.62 8.34
N LEU A 47 -8.87 7.07 8.39
CA LEU A 47 -8.33 6.47 9.62
C LEU A 47 -8.10 7.47 10.75
N ARG A 48 -7.95 8.78 10.49
CA ARG A 48 -7.82 9.77 11.60
C ARG A 48 -9.04 9.81 12.52
N GLU A 49 -10.20 9.34 12.06
CA GLU A 49 -11.42 9.29 12.88
C GLU A 49 -11.41 8.06 13.82
N GLU A 50 -10.56 7.07 13.55
CA GLU A 50 -10.52 5.78 14.24
C GLU A 50 -9.27 5.62 15.13
N VAL A 51 -8.13 6.18 14.69
CA VAL A 51 -6.83 6.05 15.36
C VAL A 51 -6.07 7.38 15.34
N GLU A 52 -5.43 7.71 16.45
CA GLU A 52 -4.54 8.86 16.56
C GLU A 52 -3.14 8.50 16.05
N PHE A 53 -2.63 9.28 15.08
CA PHE A 53 -1.28 9.16 14.55
C PHE A 53 -0.83 10.50 13.97
N ASN A 54 0.48 10.68 13.79
CA ASN A 54 1.00 11.83 13.07
C ASN A 54 0.62 11.74 11.58
N PHE A 55 -0.51 12.36 11.24
CA PHE A 55 -1.05 12.32 9.90
C PHE A 55 -0.09 12.85 8.84
N LYS A 56 0.77 13.83 9.17
CA LYS A 56 1.73 14.39 8.23
C LYS A 56 2.81 13.38 7.84
N VAL A 57 3.34 12.64 8.82
CA VAL A 57 4.33 11.56 8.59
C VAL A 57 3.71 10.47 7.72
N ALA A 58 2.53 9.96 8.11
CA ALA A 58 1.85 8.90 7.36
C ALA A 58 1.46 9.35 5.94
N LEU A 59 1.02 10.60 5.76
CA LEU A 59 0.69 11.15 4.46
C LEU A 59 1.93 11.21 3.54
N ILE A 60 3.06 11.71 4.04
CA ILE A 60 4.29 11.76 3.25
C ILE A 60 4.75 10.35 2.89
N ALA A 61 4.70 9.41 3.84
CA ALA A 61 5.03 8.02 3.58
C ALA A 61 4.11 7.40 2.50
N ALA A 62 2.79 7.61 2.60
CA ALA A 62 1.83 7.14 1.60
C ALA A 62 2.07 7.73 0.22
N ILE A 63 2.40 9.02 0.11
CA ILE A 63 2.73 9.64 -1.19
C ILE A 63 3.88 8.91 -1.87
N CYS A 64 4.82 8.35 -1.09
CA CYS A 64 6.09 7.88 -1.61
C CYS A 64 6.31 6.36 -1.55
N HIS A 65 5.44 5.59 -0.89
CA HIS A 65 5.73 4.19 -0.55
C HIS A 65 6.06 3.30 -1.77
N ASP A 66 5.45 3.61 -2.92
CA ASP A 66 5.53 2.83 -4.14
C ASP A 66 6.43 3.42 -5.25
N ILE A 67 7.09 4.57 -5.01
CA ILE A 67 7.93 5.21 -6.05
C ILE A 67 9.10 4.31 -6.52
N GLY A 68 9.55 3.40 -5.66
CA GLY A 68 10.60 2.44 -5.92
C GLY A 68 10.30 1.46 -7.05
N TYR A 69 9.04 1.31 -7.47
CA TYR A 69 8.67 0.54 -8.65
C TYR A 69 9.27 1.07 -9.97
N ASN A 70 9.77 2.31 -9.97
CA ASN A 70 10.54 2.84 -11.09
C ASN A 70 11.97 2.26 -11.18
N GLU A 71 12.48 1.69 -10.09
CA GLU A 71 13.84 1.16 -9.98
C GLU A 71 13.84 -0.37 -9.97
N VAL A 72 13.01 -0.98 -9.11
CA VAL A 72 12.95 -2.43 -8.91
C VAL A 72 11.52 -2.88 -8.61
N ILE A 73 11.17 -4.12 -8.99
CA ILE A 73 9.87 -4.71 -8.66
C ILE A 73 9.88 -5.38 -7.28
N ASP A 74 10.91 -6.19 -7.03
CA ASP A 74 11.13 -6.85 -5.74
C ASP A 74 12.09 -5.99 -4.91
N GLY A 75 11.69 -5.66 -3.68
CA GLY A 75 12.40 -4.70 -2.83
C GLY A 75 12.11 -3.23 -3.17
N HIS A 76 10.96 -2.97 -3.82
CA HIS A 76 10.50 -1.62 -4.15
C HIS A 76 10.37 -0.73 -2.91
N GLU A 77 10.01 -1.30 -1.76
CA GLU A 77 9.89 -0.61 -0.49
C GLU A 77 11.23 -0.06 0.01
N GLN A 78 12.35 -0.81 -0.14
CA GLN A 78 13.68 -0.30 0.19
C GLN A 78 14.18 0.68 -0.86
N ALA A 79 13.85 0.48 -2.13
CA ALA A 79 14.17 1.43 -3.19
C ALA A 79 13.46 2.78 -2.97
N SER A 80 12.17 2.76 -2.63
CA SER A 80 11.38 3.93 -2.23
C SER A 80 12.01 4.64 -1.04
N ALA A 81 12.33 3.89 0.01
CA ALA A 81 12.96 4.43 1.22
C ALA A 81 14.31 5.11 0.94
N LEU A 82 15.18 4.46 0.16
CA LEU A 82 16.48 5.02 -0.20
C LEU A 82 16.36 6.31 -1.02
N LEU A 83 15.44 6.32 -2.01
CA LEU A 83 15.19 7.48 -2.84
C LEU A 83 14.66 8.65 -1.99
N MET A 84 13.68 8.37 -1.13
CA MET A 84 13.04 9.38 -0.29
C MET A 84 13.93 9.90 0.81
N LYS A 85 14.80 9.07 1.40
CA LYS A 85 15.72 9.52 2.46
C LYS A 85 16.63 10.64 1.96
N LYS A 86 17.16 10.51 0.74
CA LYS A 86 18.01 11.54 0.11
C LYS A 86 17.23 12.82 -0.15
N LEU A 87 15.99 12.71 -0.62
CA LEU A 87 15.15 13.84 -0.96
C LEU A 87 14.65 14.59 0.29
N LEU A 88 14.12 13.87 1.26
CA LEU A 88 13.44 14.45 2.43
C LEU A 88 14.41 15.09 3.43
N ASN A 89 15.67 14.62 3.51
CA ASN A 89 16.70 15.23 4.35
C ASN A 89 17.01 16.69 3.97
N GLN A 90 16.63 17.14 2.77
CA GLN A 90 16.78 18.54 2.36
C GLN A 90 15.66 19.43 2.90
N SER A 91 14.54 18.82 3.30
CA SER A 91 13.28 19.50 3.59
C SER A 91 12.79 19.30 5.02
N TYR A 92 13.19 18.22 5.69
CA TYR A 92 12.69 17.84 7.01
C TYR A 92 13.85 17.46 7.96
N ASP A 93 13.60 17.53 9.26
CA ASP A 93 14.59 17.10 10.26
C ASP A 93 14.77 15.57 10.25
N ASN A 94 15.93 15.12 10.72
CA ASN A 94 16.31 13.70 10.70
C ASN A 94 15.34 12.78 11.46
N LYS A 95 14.66 13.30 12.49
CA LYS A 95 13.70 12.50 13.27
C LYS A 95 12.47 12.21 12.41
N MET A 96 11.87 13.25 11.84
CA MET A 96 10.71 13.11 10.98
C MET A 96 11.04 12.27 9.73
N VAL A 97 12.22 12.46 9.13
CA VAL A 97 12.66 11.62 8.01
C VAL A 97 12.76 10.15 8.44
N GLY A 98 13.36 9.86 9.59
CA GLY A 98 13.44 8.48 10.11
C GLY A 98 12.06 7.82 10.28
N GLU A 99 11.09 8.56 10.82
CA GLU A 99 9.71 8.09 10.98
C GLU A 99 9.04 7.78 9.63
N ILE A 100 9.20 8.67 8.64
CA ILE A 100 8.68 8.48 7.28
C ILE A 100 9.32 7.25 6.61
N ILE A 101 10.64 7.13 6.72
CA ILE A 101 11.39 6.03 6.11
C ILE A 101 10.98 4.69 6.72
N HIS A 102 10.81 4.61 8.05
CA HIS A 102 10.32 3.39 8.69
C HIS A 102 8.95 2.97 8.13
N CYS A 103 8.02 3.93 7.97
CA CYS A 103 6.71 3.64 7.39
C CYS A 103 6.82 3.05 5.97
N ILE A 104 7.70 3.62 5.13
CA ILE A 104 7.92 3.14 3.77
C ILE A 104 8.61 1.77 3.77
N GLU A 105 9.65 1.56 4.57
CA GLU A 105 10.39 0.28 4.58
C GLU A 105 9.53 -0.88 5.09
N SER A 106 8.53 -0.60 5.92
CA SER A 106 7.74 -1.62 6.60
C SER A 106 6.38 -1.93 5.98
N HIS A 107 6.00 -1.29 4.87
CA HIS A 107 4.64 -1.41 4.34
C HIS A 107 4.40 -2.71 3.55
N GLU A 108 5.45 -3.30 2.94
CA GLU A 108 5.33 -4.52 2.14
C GLU A 108 5.09 -5.74 3.04
N ALA A 109 4.04 -6.50 2.73
CA ALA A 109 3.60 -7.65 3.51
C ALA A 109 4.67 -8.75 3.57
N ASP A 110 5.36 -9.05 2.46
CA ASP A 110 6.45 -10.03 2.47
C ASP A 110 7.82 -9.41 2.84
N GLY A 111 7.82 -8.15 3.29
CA GLY A 111 9.01 -7.38 3.61
C GLY A 111 9.72 -7.84 4.90
N PRO A 112 11.05 -7.64 5.00
CA PRO A 112 11.82 -8.02 6.19
C PRO A 112 11.59 -7.11 7.40
N ILE A 113 11.05 -5.91 7.18
CA ILE A 113 10.80 -4.91 8.21
C ILE A 113 9.29 -4.86 8.45
N LYS A 114 8.87 -4.89 9.72
CA LYS A 114 7.45 -4.85 10.10
C LYS A 114 7.05 -3.50 10.69
N PRO A 115 5.78 -3.07 10.53
CA PRO A 115 5.30 -1.83 11.13
C PRO A 115 5.44 -1.86 12.66
N GLN A 116 5.95 -0.78 13.24
CA GLN A 116 6.23 -0.68 14.69
C GLN A 116 5.66 0.59 15.31
N THR A 117 5.55 1.67 14.53
CA THR A 117 4.97 2.93 14.96
C THR A 117 3.50 3.00 14.55
N THR A 118 2.73 3.87 15.22
CA THR A 118 1.32 4.06 14.89
C THR A 118 1.13 4.57 13.46
N GLU A 119 2.05 5.42 12.96
CA GLU A 119 2.05 5.91 11.59
C GLU A 119 2.31 4.79 10.56
N ALA A 120 3.25 3.89 10.85
CA ALA A 120 3.55 2.76 9.99
C ALA A 120 2.39 1.76 9.94
N ILE A 121 1.80 1.48 11.11
CA ILE A 121 0.60 0.64 11.23
C ILE A 121 -0.59 1.28 10.49
N ALA A 122 -0.77 2.60 10.61
CA ALA A 122 -1.82 3.31 9.89
C ALA A 122 -1.61 3.26 8.37
N LEU A 123 -0.38 3.39 7.89
CA LEU A 123 -0.07 3.24 6.46
C LEU A 123 -0.37 1.82 5.96
N HIS A 124 0.13 0.81 6.66
CA HIS A 124 -0.14 -0.59 6.37
C HIS A 124 -1.64 -0.87 6.27
N ASP A 125 -2.40 -0.47 7.28
CA ASP A 125 -3.85 -0.70 7.29
C ASP A 125 -4.59 0.12 6.22
N ALA A 126 -4.13 1.34 5.91
CA ALA A 126 -4.69 2.13 4.82
C ALA A 126 -4.44 1.51 3.44
N ASP A 127 -3.30 0.84 3.28
CA ASP A 127 -2.94 0.06 2.10
C ASP A 127 -3.82 -1.18 1.96
N MET A 128 -3.93 -1.95 3.03
CA MET A 128 -4.86 -3.08 3.19
C MET A 128 -6.31 -2.74 2.85
N MET A 129 -6.76 -1.53 3.22
CA MET A 129 -8.13 -1.07 2.91
C MET A 129 -8.43 -1.03 1.40
N ASP A 130 -7.42 -0.94 0.53
CA ASP A 130 -7.62 -0.99 -0.93
C ASP A 130 -8.09 -2.37 -1.41
N TYR A 131 -7.86 -3.41 -0.62
CA TYR A 131 -8.25 -4.81 -0.89
C TYR A 131 -9.63 -5.18 -0.34
N LEU A 132 -10.41 -4.24 0.22
CA LEU A 132 -11.71 -4.53 0.82
C LEU A 132 -12.87 -4.72 -0.17
N SER A 133 -12.58 -4.77 -1.47
CA SER A 133 -13.59 -4.92 -2.51
C SER A 133 -13.07 -5.68 -3.73
N GLU A 134 -13.99 -6.21 -4.53
CA GLU A 134 -13.70 -6.86 -5.81
C GLU A 134 -12.90 -5.93 -6.75
N ARG A 135 -13.29 -4.66 -6.81
CA ARG A 135 -12.57 -3.63 -7.58
C ARG A 135 -11.15 -3.44 -7.05
N GLY A 136 -10.97 -3.51 -5.73
CA GLY A 136 -9.67 -3.47 -5.07
C GLY A 136 -8.73 -4.56 -5.58
N VAL A 137 -9.21 -5.81 -5.58
CA VAL A 137 -8.48 -6.97 -6.12
C VAL A 137 -8.14 -6.78 -7.59
N ILE A 138 -9.10 -6.33 -8.41
CA ILE A 138 -8.84 -6.05 -9.83
C ILE A 138 -7.76 -4.98 -9.99
N ASN A 139 -7.82 -3.90 -9.21
CA ASN A 139 -6.81 -2.85 -9.23
C ASN A 139 -5.43 -3.38 -8.85
N ALA A 140 -5.32 -4.31 -7.90
CA ALA A 140 -4.05 -4.94 -7.55
C ALA A 140 -3.43 -5.70 -8.74
N PHE A 141 -4.24 -6.38 -9.56
CA PHE A 141 -3.77 -6.96 -10.83
C PHE A 141 -3.37 -5.91 -11.85
N LEU A 142 -4.09 -4.80 -11.95
CA LEU A 142 -3.71 -3.68 -12.83
C LEU A 142 -2.36 -3.08 -12.42
N VAL A 143 -2.16 -2.82 -11.12
CA VAL A 143 -0.87 -2.37 -10.56
C VAL A 143 0.22 -3.39 -10.86
N GLY A 144 -0.01 -4.67 -10.56
CA GLY A 144 0.93 -5.76 -10.81
C GLY A 144 1.42 -5.78 -12.26
N ARG A 145 0.50 -5.80 -13.22
CA ARG A 145 0.83 -5.77 -14.66
C ARG A 145 1.54 -4.47 -15.04
N ASN A 146 1.12 -3.33 -14.46
CA ASN A 146 1.72 -2.04 -14.73
C ASN A 146 3.17 -1.95 -14.25
N VAL A 147 3.53 -2.63 -13.16
CA VAL A 147 4.91 -2.73 -12.69
C VAL A 147 5.71 -3.85 -13.37
N GLY A 148 5.06 -4.73 -14.14
CA GLY A 148 5.70 -5.82 -14.88
C GLY A 148 5.61 -7.19 -14.19
N LEU A 149 4.80 -7.32 -13.14
CA LEU A 149 4.47 -8.61 -12.53
C LEU A 149 3.49 -9.39 -13.40
N ASN A 150 3.64 -10.71 -13.41
CA ASN A 150 2.62 -11.61 -13.92
C ASN A 150 1.54 -11.89 -12.86
N ASP A 151 0.37 -12.32 -13.31
CA ASP A 151 -0.79 -12.58 -12.45
C ASP A 151 -0.52 -13.62 -11.34
N SER A 152 0.39 -14.58 -11.56
CA SER A 152 0.77 -15.55 -10.53
C SER A 152 1.57 -14.91 -9.40
N ALA A 153 2.51 -14.02 -9.73
CA ALA A 153 3.27 -13.27 -8.75
C ALA A 153 2.37 -12.26 -7.99
N THR A 154 1.49 -11.56 -8.70
CA THR A 154 0.49 -10.68 -8.08
C THR A 154 -0.43 -11.46 -7.13
N SER A 155 -0.92 -12.64 -7.54
CA SER A 155 -1.76 -13.48 -6.69
C SER A 155 -1.07 -13.84 -5.38
N LYS A 156 0.23 -14.18 -5.41
CA LYS A 156 0.99 -14.45 -4.19
C LYS A 156 1.04 -13.24 -3.25
N ARG A 157 1.27 -12.04 -3.79
CA ARG A 157 1.27 -10.80 -3.00
C ARG A 157 -0.12 -10.54 -2.38
N ILE A 158 -1.20 -10.70 -3.15
CA ILE A 158 -2.57 -10.54 -2.64
C ILE A 158 -2.87 -11.53 -1.51
N VAL A 159 -2.43 -12.79 -1.63
CA VAL A 159 -2.59 -13.77 -0.54
C VAL A 159 -1.88 -13.29 0.72
N LYS A 160 -0.63 -12.80 0.61
CA LYS A 160 0.13 -12.31 1.77
C LYS A 160 -0.55 -11.14 2.47
N VAL A 161 -0.98 -10.16 1.70
CA VAL A 161 -1.76 -9.01 2.16
C VAL A 161 -3.01 -9.50 2.93
N ILE A 162 -3.82 -10.39 2.34
CA ILE A 162 -5.03 -10.91 3.00
C ILE A 162 -4.72 -11.72 4.27
N GLU A 163 -3.66 -12.55 4.26
CA GLU A 163 -3.20 -13.35 5.40
C GLU A 163 -2.76 -12.48 6.59
N GLU A 164 -2.03 -11.39 6.32
CA GLU A 164 -1.61 -10.45 7.36
C GLU A 164 -2.81 -9.69 7.94
N GLY A 165 -3.69 -9.21 7.06
CA GLY A 165 -4.91 -8.50 7.45
C GLY A 165 -4.63 -7.19 8.18
N PHE A 166 -5.65 -6.65 8.86
CA PHE A 166 -5.47 -5.40 9.62
C PHE A 166 -4.67 -5.61 10.91
N MET A 167 -3.73 -4.71 11.17
CA MET A 167 -2.98 -4.64 12.43
C MET A 167 -3.78 -3.88 13.52
N ILE A 168 -4.57 -2.88 13.15
CA ILE A 168 -5.48 -2.17 14.05
C ILE A 168 -6.67 -3.07 14.34
N LYS A 169 -6.84 -3.42 15.63
CA LYS A 169 -7.85 -4.38 16.08
C LYS A 169 -9.28 -3.94 15.75
N GLU A 170 -9.56 -2.66 15.89
CA GLU A 170 -10.85 -2.05 15.60
C GLU A 170 -11.21 -2.20 14.12
N LEU A 171 -10.25 -1.98 13.21
CA LEU A 171 -10.44 -2.15 11.78
C LEU A 171 -10.62 -3.62 11.39
N LYS A 172 -9.84 -4.52 12.02
CA LYS A 172 -9.98 -5.97 11.82
C LYS A 172 -11.41 -6.43 12.09
N ASN A 173 -11.99 -5.99 13.20
CA ASN A 173 -13.37 -6.33 13.56
C ASN A 173 -14.38 -5.65 12.62
N LYS A 174 -14.13 -4.38 12.27
CA LYS A 174 -15.02 -3.56 11.43
C LYS A 174 -15.15 -4.12 10.01
N TYR A 175 -14.04 -4.59 9.44
CA TYR A 175 -13.94 -5.00 8.03
C TYR A 175 -13.83 -6.52 7.81
N GLU A 176 -14.03 -7.32 8.86
CA GLU A 176 -13.92 -8.78 8.78
C GLU A 176 -14.81 -9.38 7.67
N LYS A 177 -16.04 -8.88 7.53
CA LYS A 177 -17.00 -9.41 6.55
C LYS A 177 -16.60 -9.04 5.12
N GLU A 178 -16.15 -7.82 4.91
CA GLU A 178 -15.66 -7.30 3.64
C GLU A 178 -14.39 -8.05 3.19
N LEU A 179 -13.46 -8.30 4.12
CA LEU A 179 -12.26 -9.07 3.84
C LEU A 179 -12.59 -10.51 3.44
N ARG A 180 -13.48 -11.21 4.19
CA ARG A 180 -13.94 -12.57 3.83
C ARG A 180 -14.65 -12.62 2.48
N LYS A 181 -15.43 -11.60 2.12
CA LYS A 181 -16.07 -11.53 0.80
C LYS A 181 -15.02 -11.37 -0.30
N THR A 182 -14.03 -10.52 -0.06
CA THR A 182 -12.98 -10.24 -1.04
C THR A 182 -12.06 -11.44 -1.22
N GLU A 183 -11.74 -12.16 -0.15
CA GLU A 183 -11.03 -13.43 -0.20
C GLU A 183 -11.76 -14.46 -1.07
N LYS A 184 -13.08 -14.62 -0.88
CA LYS A 184 -13.90 -15.52 -1.73
C LYS A 184 -13.88 -15.11 -3.20
N PHE A 185 -14.07 -13.82 -3.47
CA PHE A 185 -13.99 -13.28 -4.83
C PHE A 185 -12.62 -13.51 -5.46
N PHE A 186 -11.53 -13.26 -4.72
CA PHE A 186 -10.17 -13.48 -5.19
C PHE A 186 -9.93 -14.95 -5.54
N ILE A 187 -10.41 -15.88 -4.69
CA ILE A 187 -10.35 -17.32 -4.98
C ILE A 187 -11.12 -17.61 -6.27
N GLU A 188 -12.35 -17.10 -6.42
CA GLU A 188 -13.15 -17.30 -7.64
C GLU A 188 -12.48 -16.73 -8.90
N LEU A 189 -11.93 -15.53 -8.82
CA LEU A 189 -11.23 -14.86 -9.92
C LEU A 189 -9.98 -15.61 -10.37
N THR A 190 -9.31 -16.30 -9.45
CA THR A 190 -8.04 -16.99 -9.71
C THR A 190 -8.20 -18.49 -9.93
N LYS A 191 -9.39 -19.07 -9.76
CA LYS A 191 -9.67 -20.49 -10.00
C LYS A 191 -9.18 -20.95 -11.39
N ASP A 192 -9.43 -20.17 -12.43
CA ASP A 192 -9.05 -20.50 -13.81
C ASP A 192 -7.55 -20.24 -14.09
N LEU A 193 -6.92 -19.31 -13.36
CA LEU A 193 -5.47 -19.04 -13.41
C LEU A 193 -4.65 -20.13 -12.68
N ILE A 194 -5.28 -20.88 -11.77
CA ILE A 194 -4.66 -21.88 -10.89
C ILE A 194 -4.75 -23.31 -11.46
N THR A 195 -5.37 -23.52 -12.63
CA THR A 195 -5.49 -24.84 -13.28
C THR A 195 -4.14 -25.50 -13.63
N GLU A 196 -3.02 -24.76 -13.58
CA GLU A 196 -1.66 -25.30 -13.78
C GLU A 196 -0.81 -25.46 -12.49
N ARG A 197 -1.35 -25.16 -11.29
CA ARG A 197 -0.57 -25.20 -10.02
C ARG A 197 -1.31 -25.96 -8.93
N LYS A 198 -1.02 -27.27 -8.80
CA LYS A 198 -1.53 -28.16 -7.74
C LYS A 198 -1.17 -27.72 -6.31
N ASP A 199 -0.28 -26.75 -6.14
CA ASP A 199 0.26 -26.33 -4.85
C ASP A 199 -0.66 -25.35 -4.10
N PHE A 200 -1.59 -24.70 -4.80
CA PHE A 200 -2.52 -23.72 -4.20
C PHE A 200 -3.67 -24.37 -3.43
N LEU A 201 -4.06 -25.61 -3.78
CA LEU A 201 -5.10 -26.35 -3.06
C LEU A 201 -4.67 -26.78 -1.64
N LYS A 202 -3.38 -26.63 -1.29
CA LYS A 202 -2.85 -27.03 0.01
C LYS A 202 -3.06 -26.00 1.13
N TYR A 203 -3.38 -24.74 0.80
CA TYR A 203 -3.38 -23.63 1.77
C TYR A 203 -4.77 -23.16 2.24
N GLY A 204 -5.87 -23.80 1.82
CA GLY A 204 -7.22 -23.35 2.23
C GLY A 204 -8.31 -24.40 2.34
N MET A 205 -8.01 -25.70 2.20
CA MET A 205 -9.01 -26.78 2.25
C MET A 205 -9.00 -27.59 3.56
N HIS A 206 -8.53 -27.01 4.66
CA HIS A 206 -8.71 -27.59 5.98
C HIS A 206 -9.68 -26.73 6.77
N ASN A 207 -10.95 -27.15 6.75
CA ASN A 207 -12.12 -26.65 7.50
C ASN A 207 -13.03 -25.68 6.74
N ILE A 208 -13.79 -26.23 5.79
CA ILE A 208 -15.20 -25.88 5.58
C ILE A 208 -16.01 -27.12 5.99
#